data_AF-A0A538D7Y2-F1
#
_entry.id   AF-A0A538D7Y2-F1
#
_cell.length_a   1.000
_cell.length_b   1.000
_cell.length_c   1.000
_cell.angle_alpha   90.00
_cell.angle_beta   90.00
_cell.angle_gamma   90.00
#
_symmetry.space_group_name_H-M   'P 1'
#
loop_
_entity.id
_entity.type
_entity.pdbx_description
1 polymer ?
#
loop_
_entity_poly.entity_id
_entity_poly.type
_entity_poly.pdbx_seq_one_letter_code
_entity_poly.pdbx_strand_id
1 'polypeptide(L)'
;MLPQYGQRTGGFHFRVFGFPVRVDPMFFFIVLALGFSTHATAGGIVAWFGVVFVSILIHELGHAFAARAVGSESIGIELQSMGGLTAYRPRRALSRLEQIGVSLAGPFSGFALGTAALLLANVLSVSTTHSGDNVVLFDLLWVNFGWGLFNLLPVLPLDGGMVMQNILPGDEMVRARRASLVSVLILMIAAAISIHLGFYFGLIYAGLLAAFNVSMLARGRDVHVSSPGNDAAALAFDRLDHGDLTVLPVLGQLARDAPTSEQRGVVKSRTVETLVRQGRTAEARSVLNSFPGQTAASLYALVDTVEGAPHGLTMLDEQLSRTADVATARHAILGRVLTNRAGEVPGLFTALPATARSLDVLREAQYLAHIRGDVRDAALIGEQIVQQYPQAADAWVMYNTACSWARAGDVERAFMWLNRAVDSGWSDLSQLSSDHDLAALWNDPRFHQLRARLGG
;
A
#
# COMPACT_ATOMS: atom_id res chain seq x y z
N MET A 1 3.82 -1.44 -0.82
CA MET A 1 2.48 -1.53 -1.46
C MET A 1 2.08 -0.14 -1.92
N LEU A 2 1.83 0.06 -3.22
CA LEU A 2 1.08 1.24 -3.67
C LEU A 2 -0.32 1.19 -3.04
N PRO A 3 -0.97 2.34 -2.78
CA PRO A 3 -2.36 2.35 -2.31
C PRO A 3 -3.19 1.53 -3.30
N GLN A 4 -3.83 0.46 -2.82
CA GLN A 4 -4.72 -0.33 -3.66
C GLN A 4 -5.91 0.54 -4.04
N TYR A 5 -6.07 0.75 -5.34
CA TYR A 5 -7.23 1.38 -5.95
C TYR A 5 -8.48 0.60 -5.51
N GLY A 6 -9.30 1.18 -4.62
CA GLY A 6 -10.56 0.57 -4.15
C GLY A 6 -10.80 0.54 -2.63
N GLN A 7 -9.81 0.80 -1.79
CA GLN A 7 -9.91 0.56 -0.32
C GLN A 7 -10.51 1.72 0.51
N ARG A 8 -10.86 2.87 -0.09
CA ARG A 8 -11.53 3.98 0.63
C ARG A 8 -13.01 4.00 0.27
N THR A 9 -13.91 3.99 1.25
CA THR A 9 -15.37 4.04 1.03
C THR A 9 -15.84 5.50 0.93
N GLY A 10 -16.11 5.98 -0.30
CA GLY A 10 -16.69 7.31 -0.56
C GLY A 10 -15.99 8.11 -1.68
N GLY A 11 -16.77 8.64 -2.63
CA GLY A 11 -16.26 9.46 -3.72
C GLY A 11 -17.10 9.32 -5.01
N PHE A 12 -16.93 10.24 -5.95
CA PHE A 12 -17.57 10.15 -7.27
C PHE A 12 -16.70 9.32 -8.21
N HIS A 13 -17.31 8.37 -8.92
CA HIS A 13 -16.61 7.46 -9.83
C HIS A 13 -17.08 7.64 -11.26
N PHE A 14 -16.14 7.74 -12.20
CA PHE A 14 -16.43 7.78 -13.62
C PHE A 14 -15.24 7.21 -14.42
N ARG A 15 -15.36 7.16 -15.75
CA ARG A 15 -14.28 6.71 -16.63
C ARG A 15 -13.98 7.76 -17.68
N VAL A 16 -12.70 7.98 -17.95
CA VAL A 16 -12.22 8.89 -19.00
C VAL A 16 -11.13 8.20 -19.80
N PHE A 17 -11.28 8.12 -21.12
CA PHE A 17 -10.34 7.41 -22.03
C PHE A 17 -9.96 5.99 -21.58
N GLY A 18 -10.92 5.29 -20.94
CA GLY A 18 -10.75 3.94 -20.41
C GLY A 18 -10.03 3.85 -19.05
N PHE A 19 -9.60 4.97 -18.47
CA PHE A 19 -9.08 5.04 -17.11
C PHE A 19 -10.23 5.22 -16.11
N PRO A 20 -10.32 4.42 -15.03
CA PRO A 20 -11.17 4.73 -13.91
C PRO A 20 -10.67 6.02 -13.23
N VAL A 21 -11.60 6.90 -12.91
CA VAL A 21 -11.37 8.16 -12.20
C VAL A 21 -12.25 8.16 -10.95
N ARG A 22 -11.62 8.48 -9.82
CA ARG A 22 -12.28 8.66 -8.53
C ARG A 22 -12.04 10.09 -8.05
N VAL A 23 -13.06 10.70 -7.45
CA VAL A 23 -12.96 12.02 -6.81
C VAL A 23 -13.30 11.90 -5.34
N ASP A 24 -12.32 12.15 -4.48
CA ASP A 24 -12.50 12.15 -3.03
C ASP A 24 -13.34 13.37 -2.58
N PRO A 25 -14.27 13.23 -1.62
CA PRO A 25 -15.06 14.36 -1.11
C PRO A 25 -14.22 15.55 -0.63
N MET A 26 -13.02 15.33 -0.10
CA MET A 26 -12.12 16.40 0.36
C MET A 26 -11.55 17.22 -0.80
N PHE A 27 -11.48 16.66 -2.01
CA PHE A 27 -11.12 17.44 -3.20
C PHE A 27 -12.11 18.58 -3.41
N PHE A 28 -13.42 18.31 -3.37
CA PHE A 28 -14.45 19.34 -3.54
C PHE A 28 -14.35 20.39 -2.44
N PHE A 29 -14.18 19.97 -1.19
CA PHE A 29 -14.06 20.88 -0.05
C PHE A 29 -12.90 21.87 -0.24
N ILE A 30 -11.71 21.40 -0.60
CA ILE A 30 -10.53 22.26 -0.75
C ILE A 30 -10.65 23.17 -1.96
N VAL A 31 -11.09 22.66 -3.11
CA VAL A 31 -11.23 23.49 -4.32
C VAL A 31 -12.27 24.58 -4.11
N LEU A 32 -13.40 24.28 -3.45
CA LEU A 32 -14.41 25.27 -3.09
C LEU A 32 -13.88 26.27 -2.06
N ALA A 33 -13.20 25.82 -1.00
CA ALA A 33 -12.63 26.70 0.01
C ALA A 33 -11.62 27.71 -0.59
N LEU A 34 -10.76 27.24 -1.51
CA LEU A 34 -9.87 28.11 -2.27
C LEU A 34 -10.67 29.07 -3.16
N GLY A 35 -11.70 28.59 -3.85
CA GLY A 35 -12.56 29.41 -4.70
C GLY A 35 -13.25 30.54 -3.92
N PHE A 36 -13.78 30.25 -2.72
CA PHE A 36 -14.34 31.27 -1.83
C PHE A 36 -13.30 32.28 -1.32
N SER A 37 -12.03 31.88 -1.25
CA SER A 37 -10.94 32.77 -0.82
C SER A 37 -10.42 33.69 -1.92
N THR A 38 -10.55 33.29 -3.19
CA THR A 38 -9.99 34.03 -4.34
C THR A 38 -11.05 34.72 -5.21
N HIS A 39 -12.31 34.29 -5.18
CA HIS A 39 -13.37 34.84 -6.02
C HIS A 39 -14.57 35.35 -5.22
N ALA A 40 -15.03 36.55 -5.54
CA ALA A 40 -16.11 37.23 -4.83
C ALA A 40 -17.53 36.85 -5.33
N THR A 41 -17.66 36.27 -6.53
CA THR A 41 -18.96 35.96 -7.14
C THR A 41 -19.18 34.46 -7.23
N ALA A 42 -20.44 34.02 -7.11
CA ALA A 42 -20.81 32.61 -7.26
C ALA A 42 -20.42 32.06 -8.64
N GLY A 43 -20.60 32.86 -9.71
CA GLY A 43 -20.17 32.48 -11.06
C GLY A 43 -18.66 32.29 -11.17
N GLY A 44 -17.86 33.15 -10.53
CA GLY A 44 -16.40 33.00 -10.46
C GLY A 44 -15.98 31.73 -9.73
N ILE A 45 -16.62 31.40 -8.60
CA ILE A 45 -16.33 30.19 -7.83
C ILE A 45 -16.65 28.92 -8.65
N VAL A 46 -17.77 28.91 -9.38
CA VAL A 46 -18.14 27.78 -10.26
C VAL A 46 -17.14 27.64 -11.40
N ALA A 47 -16.73 28.75 -12.02
CA ALA A 47 -15.75 28.73 -13.09
C ALA A 47 -14.38 28.25 -12.59
N TRP A 48 -13.92 28.75 -11.44
CA TRP A 48 -12.72 28.29 -10.74
C TRP A 48 -12.74 26.78 -10.51
N PHE A 49 -13.84 26.26 -9.97
CA PHE A 49 -13.99 24.83 -9.74
C PHE A 49 -13.83 24.05 -11.05
N GLY A 50 -14.50 24.48 -12.12
CA GLY A 50 -14.40 23.85 -13.43
C GLY A 50 -12.97 23.88 -13.99
N VAL A 51 -12.30 25.02 -13.90
CA VAL A 51 -10.91 25.19 -14.34
C VAL A 51 -9.97 24.27 -13.58
N VAL A 52 -10.04 24.25 -12.26
CA VAL A 52 -9.18 23.41 -11.41
C VAL A 52 -9.44 21.93 -11.66
N PHE A 53 -10.71 21.51 -11.69
CA PHE A 53 -11.08 20.13 -11.93
C PHE A 53 -10.56 19.62 -13.27
N VAL A 54 -10.80 20.36 -14.35
CA VAL A 54 -10.36 19.98 -15.71
C VAL A 54 -8.84 19.99 -15.81
N SER A 55 -8.17 21.00 -15.24
CA SER A 55 -6.70 21.11 -15.34
C SER A 55 -6.00 19.99 -14.57
N ILE A 56 -6.42 19.68 -13.35
CA ILE A 56 -5.87 18.57 -12.57
C ILE A 56 -6.17 17.23 -13.28
N LEU A 57 -7.39 17.05 -13.81
CA LEU A 57 -7.71 15.83 -14.54
C LEU A 57 -6.83 15.64 -15.78
N ILE A 58 -6.56 16.71 -16.54
CA ILE A 58 -5.67 16.67 -17.72
C ILE A 58 -4.22 16.38 -17.30
N HIS A 59 -3.75 16.96 -16.19
CA HIS A 59 -2.46 16.65 -15.59
C HIS A 59 -2.35 15.15 -15.27
N GLU A 60 -3.31 14.59 -14.54
CA GLU A 60 -3.30 13.16 -14.19
C GLU A 60 -3.44 12.25 -15.41
N LEU A 61 -4.23 12.64 -16.41
CA LEU A 61 -4.31 11.91 -17.67
C LEU A 61 -2.95 11.87 -18.38
N GLY A 62 -2.15 12.93 -18.29
CA GLY A 62 -0.77 12.96 -18.78
C GLY A 62 0.06 11.82 -18.18
N HIS A 63 0.06 11.67 -16.86
CA HIS A 63 0.71 10.56 -16.17
C HIS A 63 0.13 9.21 -16.60
N ALA A 64 -1.19 9.08 -16.66
CA ALA A 64 -1.88 7.83 -16.96
C ALA A 64 -1.57 7.33 -18.39
N PHE A 65 -1.55 8.22 -19.37
CA PHE A 65 -1.17 7.89 -20.74
C PHE A 65 0.32 7.52 -20.85
N ALA A 66 1.21 8.26 -20.18
CA ALA A 66 2.63 7.93 -20.16
C ALA A 66 2.88 6.57 -19.48
N ALA A 67 2.22 6.29 -18.35
CA ALA A 67 2.30 5.01 -17.65
C ALA A 67 1.82 3.84 -18.53
N ARG A 68 0.74 4.04 -19.30
CA ARG A 68 0.24 3.06 -20.28
C ARG A 68 1.25 2.84 -21.40
N ALA A 69 1.85 3.91 -21.93
CA ALA A 69 2.83 3.84 -23.03
C ALA A 69 4.10 3.06 -22.64
N VAL A 70 4.54 3.14 -21.39
CA VAL A 70 5.68 2.35 -20.88
C VAL A 70 5.31 0.93 -20.43
N GLY A 71 4.06 0.50 -20.68
CA GLY A 71 3.61 -0.86 -20.45
C GLY A 71 3.12 -1.16 -19.02
N SER A 72 2.63 -0.15 -18.30
CA SER A 72 1.99 -0.35 -16.99
C SER A 72 0.51 -0.75 -17.12
N GLU A 73 0.02 -1.50 -16.13
CA GLU A 73 -1.36 -1.98 -15.98
C GLU A 73 -2.03 -1.40 -14.73
N SER A 74 -3.32 -1.72 -14.54
CA SER A 74 -4.11 -1.31 -13.38
C SER A 74 -4.01 0.18 -13.09
N ILE A 75 -4.09 0.98 -14.16
CA ILE A 75 -3.93 2.43 -14.10
C ILE A 75 -5.25 3.03 -13.64
N GLY A 76 -5.22 3.83 -12.59
CA GLY A 76 -6.37 4.55 -12.08
C GLY A 76 -5.99 5.94 -11.57
N ILE A 77 -6.92 6.88 -11.69
CA ILE A 77 -6.74 8.28 -11.29
C ILE A 77 -7.59 8.57 -10.07
N GLU A 78 -7.02 9.17 -9.04
CA GLU A 78 -7.74 9.62 -7.85
C GLU A 78 -7.48 11.10 -7.61
N LEU A 79 -8.53 11.92 -7.67
CA LEU A 79 -8.48 13.33 -7.29
C LEU A 79 -8.68 13.44 -5.79
N GLN A 80 -7.68 13.96 -5.08
CA GLN A 80 -7.64 14.01 -3.61
C GLN A 80 -7.26 15.40 -3.10
N SER A 81 -7.26 15.57 -1.78
CA SER A 81 -7.04 16.85 -1.11
C SER A 81 -5.77 17.62 -1.51
N MET A 82 -4.74 16.93 -1.98
CA MET A 82 -3.46 17.52 -2.40
C MET A 82 -3.27 17.57 -3.93
N GLY A 83 -4.33 17.38 -4.72
CA GLY A 83 -4.27 17.38 -6.18
C GLY A 83 -4.83 16.09 -6.76
N GLY A 84 -4.04 15.40 -7.59
CA GLY A 84 -4.37 14.09 -8.12
C GLY A 84 -3.32 13.04 -7.76
N LEU A 85 -3.68 11.77 -7.92
CA LEU A 85 -2.81 10.63 -7.80
C LEU A 85 -3.12 9.67 -8.94
N THR A 86 -2.14 9.47 -9.81
CA THR A 86 -2.18 8.40 -10.80
C THR A 86 -1.48 7.16 -10.24
N ALA A 87 -2.28 6.16 -9.87
CA ALA A 87 -1.78 4.85 -9.44
C ALA A 87 -1.66 3.92 -10.64
N TYR A 88 -0.57 3.15 -10.72
CA TYR A 88 -0.35 2.17 -11.78
C TYR A 88 0.57 1.04 -11.31
N ARG A 89 0.46 -0.13 -11.94
CA ARG A 89 1.32 -1.29 -11.68
C ARG A 89 2.16 -1.60 -12.93
N PRO A 90 3.49 -1.39 -12.90
CA PRO A 90 4.34 -1.75 -14.02
C PRO A 90 4.33 -3.26 -14.28
N ARG A 91 4.22 -3.70 -15.56
CA ARG A 91 4.39 -5.12 -15.94
C ARG A 91 5.84 -5.59 -15.80
N ARG A 92 6.78 -4.65 -15.84
CA ARG A 92 8.23 -4.87 -15.64
C ARG A 92 8.82 -3.71 -14.87
N ALA A 93 10.04 -3.89 -14.35
CA ALA A 93 10.79 -2.77 -13.78
C ALA A 93 10.94 -1.65 -14.82
N LEU A 94 10.54 -0.43 -14.42
CA LEU A 94 10.69 0.76 -15.25
C LEU A 94 12.10 1.33 -15.07
N SER A 95 12.74 1.66 -16.19
CA SER A 95 14.01 2.38 -16.18
C SER A 95 13.85 3.79 -15.58
N ARG A 96 14.96 4.40 -15.16
CA ARG A 96 14.94 5.75 -14.57
C ARG A 96 14.36 6.79 -15.53
N LEU A 97 14.68 6.67 -16.82
CA LEU A 97 14.18 7.58 -17.84
C LEU A 97 12.68 7.41 -18.07
N GLU A 98 12.17 6.18 -17.98
CA GLU A 98 10.71 5.92 -18.07
C GLU A 98 9.98 6.51 -16.87
N GLN A 99 10.51 6.36 -15.66
CA GLN A 99 9.93 6.97 -14.45
C GLN A 99 9.93 8.50 -14.52
N ILE A 100 11.05 9.10 -14.96
CA ILE A 100 11.15 10.55 -15.19
C ILE A 100 10.14 10.99 -16.27
N GLY A 101 10.02 10.25 -17.37
CA GLY A 101 9.07 10.53 -18.43
C GLY A 101 7.63 10.53 -17.94
N VAL A 102 7.25 9.54 -17.11
CA VAL A 102 5.93 9.50 -16.50
C VAL A 102 5.71 10.69 -15.55
N SER A 103 6.67 11.02 -14.67
CA SER A 103 6.57 12.19 -13.78
C SER A 103 6.47 13.51 -14.52
N LEU A 104 7.14 13.67 -15.66
CA LEU A 104 7.07 14.91 -16.44
C LEU A 104 5.78 15.03 -17.27
N ALA A 105 5.16 13.90 -17.64
CA ALA A 105 4.01 13.90 -18.52
C ALA A 105 2.81 14.69 -17.98
N GLY A 106 2.59 14.71 -16.66
CA GLY A 106 1.51 15.50 -16.05
C GLY A 106 1.72 17.00 -16.21
N PRO A 107 2.81 17.59 -15.67
CA PRO A 107 3.11 19.01 -15.81
C PRO A 107 3.12 19.49 -17.27
N PHE A 108 3.70 18.71 -18.19
CA PHE A 108 3.71 19.07 -19.61
C PHE A 108 2.33 18.99 -20.28
N SER A 109 1.43 18.11 -19.81
CA SER A 109 0.04 18.09 -20.27
C SER A 109 -0.70 19.36 -19.82
N GLY A 110 -0.44 19.82 -18.59
CA GLY A 110 -0.91 21.12 -18.11
C GLY A 110 -0.37 22.27 -18.96
N PHE A 111 0.94 22.33 -19.20
CA PHE A 111 1.54 23.37 -20.05
C PHE A 111 0.99 23.36 -21.48
N ALA A 112 0.71 22.19 -22.05
CA ALA A 112 0.06 22.07 -23.34
C ALA A 112 -1.36 22.68 -23.33
N LEU A 113 -2.15 22.39 -22.29
CA LEU A 113 -3.48 22.97 -22.10
C LEU A 113 -3.44 24.50 -21.94
N GLY A 114 -2.55 25.00 -21.07
CA GLY A 114 -2.36 26.44 -20.86
C GLY A 114 -1.91 27.16 -22.14
N THR A 115 -1.02 26.54 -22.92
CA THR A 115 -0.55 27.09 -24.21
C THR A 115 -1.70 27.13 -25.22
N ALA A 116 -2.49 26.07 -25.33
CA ALA A 116 -3.65 26.03 -26.21
C ALA A 116 -4.68 27.10 -25.84
N ALA A 117 -4.93 27.30 -24.54
CA ALA A 117 -5.81 28.36 -24.05
C ALA A 117 -5.28 29.77 -24.39
N LEU A 118 -3.98 30.00 -24.24
CA LEU A 118 -3.34 31.28 -24.58
C LEU A 118 -3.45 31.58 -26.09
N LEU A 119 -3.21 30.58 -26.94
CA LEU A 119 -3.35 30.73 -28.38
C LEU A 119 -4.81 31.03 -28.78
N LEU A 120 -5.77 30.33 -28.16
CA LEU A 120 -7.19 30.58 -28.40
C LEU A 120 -7.59 31.99 -27.95
N ALA A 121 -7.14 32.43 -26.78
CA ALA A 121 -7.40 33.78 -26.30
C ALA A 121 -6.84 34.86 -27.24
N ASN A 122 -5.64 34.64 -27.79
CA ASN A 122 -5.05 35.54 -28.77
C ASN A 122 -5.88 35.62 -30.07
N VAL A 123 -6.32 34.48 -30.60
CA VAL A 123 -7.20 34.41 -31.79
C VAL A 123 -8.54 35.13 -31.55
N LEU A 124 -9.09 34.99 -30.34
CA LEU A 124 -10.37 35.61 -29.95
C LEU A 124 -10.22 37.06 -29.45
N SER A 125 -8.99 37.62 -29.43
CA SER A 125 -8.70 38.95 -28.88
C SER A 125 -9.18 39.16 -27.44
N VAL A 126 -9.15 38.09 -26.64
CA VAL A 126 -9.52 38.09 -25.22
C VAL A 126 -8.32 38.56 -24.39
N SER A 127 -8.51 39.58 -23.55
CA SER A 127 -7.43 40.09 -22.69
C SER A 127 -7.00 39.04 -21.65
N THR A 128 -5.69 38.83 -21.49
CA THR A 128 -5.10 37.94 -20.48
C THR A 128 -4.84 38.64 -19.14
N THR A 129 -5.18 39.92 -19.01
CA THR A 129 -5.02 40.68 -17.76
C THR A 129 -6.07 40.27 -16.73
N HIS A 130 -5.71 40.31 -15.45
CA HIS A 130 -6.61 40.06 -14.32
C HIS A 130 -7.58 41.25 -14.11
N SER A 131 -8.45 41.48 -15.10
CA SER A 131 -9.64 42.32 -14.98
C SER A 131 -10.87 41.45 -14.76
N GLY A 132 -11.92 42.01 -14.14
CA GLY A 132 -13.14 41.27 -13.76
C GLY A 132 -13.82 40.51 -14.91
N ASP A 133 -13.49 40.83 -16.16
CA ASP A 133 -14.11 40.23 -17.35
C ASP A 133 -13.46 38.90 -17.79
N ASN A 134 -12.21 38.59 -17.40
CA ASN A 134 -11.46 37.42 -17.90
C ASN A 134 -10.80 36.55 -16.81
N VAL A 135 -11.40 36.52 -15.63
CA VAL A 135 -10.93 35.72 -14.47
C VAL A 135 -10.71 34.24 -14.83
N VAL A 136 -11.59 33.64 -15.65
CA VAL A 136 -11.49 32.22 -16.05
C VAL A 136 -10.21 31.92 -16.84
N LEU A 137 -9.83 32.80 -17.78
CA LEU A 137 -8.61 32.62 -18.57
C LEU A 137 -7.38 32.78 -17.69
N PHE A 138 -7.39 33.77 -16.79
CA PHE A 138 -6.30 33.95 -15.84
C PHE A 138 -6.14 32.70 -14.95
N ASP A 139 -7.22 32.19 -14.37
CA ASP A 139 -7.19 30.98 -13.53
C ASP A 139 -6.67 29.78 -14.30
N LEU A 140 -7.12 29.61 -15.56
CA LEU A 140 -6.68 28.51 -16.41
C LEU A 140 -5.17 28.59 -16.69
N LEU A 141 -4.64 29.77 -16.99
CA LEU A 141 -3.21 29.97 -17.19
C LEU A 141 -2.42 29.77 -15.89
N TRP A 142 -2.91 30.29 -14.76
CA TRP A 142 -2.25 30.17 -13.47
C TRP A 142 -2.21 28.74 -12.96
N VAL A 143 -3.31 27.99 -13.06
CA VAL A 143 -3.35 26.58 -12.66
C VAL A 143 -2.45 25.73 -13.56
N ASN A 144 -2.45 25.95 -14.87
CA ASN A 144 -1.66 25.11 -15.78
C ASN A 144 -0.17 25.46 -15.78
N PHE A 145 0.20 26.74 -15.75
CA PHE A 145 1.61 27.15 -15.72
C PHE A 145 2.15 27.33 -14.31
N GLY A 146 1.45 28.08 -13.46
CA GLY A 146 1.87 28.37 -12.09
C GLY A 146 1.91 27.12 -11.22
N TRP A 147 0.79 26.39 -11.10
CA TRP A 147 0.81 25.12 -10.35
C TRP A 147 1.61 24.02 -11.06
N GLY A 148 1.63 23.99 -12.41
CA GLY A 148 2.49 23.07 -13.15
C GLY A 148 3.98 23.27 -12.82
N LEU A 149 4.44 24.52 -12.74
CA LEU A 149 5.81 24.85 -12.33
C LEU A 149 6.05 24.53 -10.85
N PHE A 150 5.05 24.77 -9.99
CA PHE A 150 5.12 24.36 -8.59
C PHE A 150 5.28 22.85 -8.45
N ASN A 151 4.54 22.05 -9.23
CA ASN A 151 4.67 20.59 -9.24
C ASN A 151 6.04 20.12 -9.72
N LEU A 152 6.78 20.91 -10.50
CA LEU A 152 8.15 20.62 -10.91
C LEU A 152 9.22 21.00 -9.87
N LEU A 153 8.82 21.53 -8.71
CA LEU A 153 9.77 21.74 -7.61
C LEU A 153 10.36 20.41 -7.13
N PRO A 154 11.67 20.36 -6.78
CA PRO A 154 12.34 19.13 -6.34
C PRO A 154 11.98 18.78 -4.89
N VAL A 155 10.70 18.58 -4.63
CA VAL A 155 10.12 18.32 -3.31
C VAL A 155 9.16 17.15 -3.41
N LEU A 156 9.37 16.07 -2.65
CA LEU A 156 8.41 14.98 -2.54
C LEU A 156 7.15 15.44 -1.77
N PRO A 157 5.94 15.02 -2.18
CA PRO A 157 5.61 14.04 -3.22
C PRO A 157 5.37 14.63 -4.63
N LEU A 158 5.79 15.87 -4.91
CA LEU A 158 5.55 16.52 -6.20
C LEU A 158 6.31 15.81 -7.34
N ASP A 159 5.87 16.05 -8.58
CA ASP A 159 6.45 15.45 -9.78
C ASP A 159 7.95 15.74 -9.92
N GLY A 160 8.36 16.98 -9.66
CA GLY A 160 9.77 17.38 -9.64
C GLY A 160 10.58 16.66 -8.56
N GLY A 161 9.96 16.32 -7.43
CA GLY A 161 10.55 15.49 -6.39
C GLY A 161 10.80 14.06 -6.88
N MET A 162 9.85 13.48 -7.62
CA MET A 162 9.98 12.15 -8.23
C MET A 162 11.03 12.12 -9.35
N VAL A 163 11.11 13.20 -10.15
CA VAL A 163 12.18 13.41 -11.14
C VAL A 163 13.54 13.48 -10.45
N MET A 164 13.68 14.32 -9.41
CA MET A 164 14.90 14.44 -8.63
C MET A 164 15.31 13.08 -8.05
N GLN A 165 14.39 12.34 -7.44
CA GLN A 165 14.65 11.00 -6.92
C GLN A 165 15.26 10.09 -7.99
N ASN A 166 14.76 10.12 -9.21
CA ASN A 166 15.26 9.27 -10.28
C ASN A 166 16.58 9.73 -10.92
N ILE A 167 16.94 11.00 -10.78
CA ILE A 167 18.24 11.55 -11.18
C ILE A 167 19.33 11.24 -10.15
N LEU A 168 18.99 11.24 -8.85
CA LEU A 168 19.95 11.04 -7.78
C LEU A 168 20.71 9.70 -7.91
N PRO A 169 21.99 9.66 -7.52
CA PRO A 169 22.76 8.42 -7.57
C PRO A 169 22.38 7.48 -6.43
N GLY A 170 22.64 6.18 -6.63
CA GLY A 170 22.34 5.11 -5.68
C GLY A 170 21.22 4.19 -6.15
N ASP A 171 20.91 3.18 -5.33
CA ASP A 171 19.73 2.33 -5.45
C ASP A 171 18.44 3.12 -5.13
N GLU A 172 17.28 2.50 -5.33
CA GLU A 172 15.97 3.14 -5.13
C GLU A 172 15.77 3.73 -3.72
N MET A 173 16.23 3.05 -2.68
CA MET A 173 16.06 3.48 -1.30
C MET A 173 16.99 4.65 -0.96
N VAL A 174 18.26 4.58 -1.36
CA VAL A 174 19.23 5.67 -1.19
C VAL A 174 18.75 6.91 -1.94
N ARG A 175 18.20 6.74 -3.15
CA ARG A 175 17.59 7.81 -3.93
C ARG A 175 16.38 8.41 -3.22
N ALA A 176 15.43 7.59 -2.77
CA ALA A 176 14.24 8.04 -2.06
C ALA A 176 14.60 8.79 -0.76
N ARG A 177 15.57 8.28 0.01
CA ARG A 177 16.06 8.93 1.24
C ARG A 177 16.75 10.25 0.94
N ARG A 178 17.63 10.30 -0.06
CA ARG A 178 18.32 11.54 -0.47
C ARG A 178 17.31 12.57 -0.97
N ALA A 179 16.36 12.16 -1.82
CA ALA A 179 15.29 13.01 -2.31
C ALA A 179 14.45 13.57 -1.17
N SER A 180 14.10 12.72 -0.20
CA SER A 180 13.35 13.13 0.99
C SER A 180 14.12 14.14 1.83
N LEU A 181 15.42 13.93 2.08
CA LEU A 181 16.27 14.87 2.83
C LEU A 181 16.37 16.22 2.12
N VAL A 182 16.60 16.22 0.80
CA VAL A 182 16.63 17.45 -0.01
C VAL A 182 15.28 18.16 0.04
N SER A 183 14.19 17.40 -0.06
CA SER A 183 12.82 17.93 0.05
C SER A 183 12.57 18.57 1.41
N VAL A 184 12.97 17.94 2.51
CA VAL A 184 12.84 18.52 3.87
C VAL A 184 13.66 19.80 3.98
N LEU A 185 14.88 19.85 3.46
CA LEU A 185 15.69 21.06 3.47
C LEU A 185 15.00 22.21 2.72
N ILE A 186 14.49 21.95 1.52
CA ILE A 186 13.76 22.95 0.73
C ILE A 186 12.51 23.42 1.48
N LEU A 187 11.75 22.49 2.07
CA LEU A 187 10.54 22.81 2.83
C LEU A 187 10.84 23.61 4.10
N MET A 188 11.97 23.35 4.79
CA MET A 188 12.42 24.14 5.93
C MET A 188 12.78 25.57 5.52
N ILE A 189 13.45 25.75 4.39
CA ILE A 189 13.76 27.09 3.84
C ILE A 189 12.45 27.80 3.47
N ALA A 190 11.53 27.12 2.78
CA ALA A 190 10.23 27.67 2.41
C ALA A 190 9.40 28.06 3.65
N ALA A 191 9.43 27.25 4.71
CA ALA A 191 8.78 27.56 5.98
C ALA A 191 9.40 28.79 6.65
N ALA A 192 10.73 28.90 6.68
CA ALA A 192 11.43 30.06 7.24
C ALA A 192 11.11 31.35 6.47
N ILE A 193 11.10 31.31 5.14
CA ILE A 193 10.67 32.43 4.29
C ILE A 193 9.22 32.79 4.56
N SER A 194 8.33 31.79 4.66
CA SER A 194 6.91 32.00 4.94
C SER A 194 6.69 32.67 6.29
N ILE A 195 7.44 32.28 7.33
CA ILE A 195 7.40 32.93 8.65
C ILE A 195 7.88 34.39 8.55
N HIS A 196 9.01 34.62 7.87
CA HIS A 196 9.59 35.97 7.73
C HIS A 196 8.65 36.94 6.98
N LEU A 197 7.93 36.44 5.98
CA LEU A 197 7.00 37.22 5.17
C LEU A 197 5.57 37.26 5.75
N GLY A 198 5.30 36.58 6.87
CA GLY A 198 3.94 36.46 7.42
C GLY A 198 2.97 35.66 6.53
N PHE A 199 3.48 34.81 5.64
CA PHE A 199 2.69 34.02 4.70
C PHE A 199 2.26 32.68 5.33
N TYR A 200 1.25 32.73 6.20
CA TYR A 200 0.78 31.56 6.97
C TYR A 200 0.31 30.38 6.10
N PHE A 201 -0.31 30.66 4.94
CA PHE A 201 -0.73 29.60 4.01
C PHE A 201 0.48 28.80 3.50
N GLY A 202 1.55 29.47 3.08
CA GLY A 202 2.78 28.82 2.64
C GLY A 202 3.43 27.99 3.74
N LEU A 203 3.39 28.48 4.99
CA LEU A 203 3.90 27.74 6.14
C LEU A 203 3.11 26.43 6.38
N ILE A 204 1.77 26.51 6.36
CA ILE A 204 0.90 25.33 6.53
C ILE A 204 1.14 24.33 5.40
N TYR A 205 1.22 24.81 4.16
CA TYR A 205 1.41 23.95 3.00
C TYR A 205 2.78 23.27 3.00
N ALA A 206 3.85 24.00 3.38
CA ALA A 206 5.17 23.43 3.56
C ALA A 206 5.20 22.35 4.65
N GLY A 207 4.50 22.58 5.77
CA GLY A 207 4.33 21.60 6.84
C GLY A 207 3.58 20.35 6.38
N LEU A 208 2.52 20.51 5.59
CA LEU A 208 1.74 19.41 5.03
C LEU A 208 2.60 18.55 4.07
N LEU A 209 3.33 19.18 3.15
CA LEU A 209 4.25 18.47 2.25
C LEU A 209 5.37 17.75 3.03
N ALA A 210 5.89 18.37 4.10
CA ALA A 210 6.90 17.74 4.95
C ALA A 210 6.35 16.51 5.68
N ALA A 211 5.14 16.61 6.23
CA ALA A 211 4.46 15.48 6.87
C ALA A 211 4.20 14.34 5.87
N PHE A 212 3.75 14.67 4.66
CA PHE A 212 3.52 13.69 3.60
C PHE A 212 4.82 12.98 3.20
N ASN A 213 5.89 13.74 2.96
CA ASN A 213 7.23 13.24 2.63
C ASN A 213 7.76 12.29 3.73
N VAL A 214 7.69 12.68 5.00
CA VAL A 214 8.13 11.82 6.12
C VAL A 214 7.27 10.56 6.22
N SER A 215 5.95 10.67 6.00
CA SER A 215 5.04 9.52 6.03
C SER A 215 5.34 8.50 4.91
N MET A 216 5.79 8.95 3.74
CA MET A 216 6.23 8.08 2.65
C MET A 216 7.48 7.29 3.03
N LEU A 217 8.46 7.92 3.69
CA LEU A 217 9.63 7.21 4.22
C LEU A 217 9.28 6.25 5.36
N ALA A 218 8.34 6.62 6.23
CA ALA A 218 7.89 5.76 7.33
C ALA A 218 7.17 4.51 6.82
N ARG A 219 6.27 4.67 5.84
CA ARG A 219 5.63 3.55 5.13
C ARG A 219 6.63 2.73 4.30
N GLY A 220 7.68 3.38 3.79
CA GLY A 220 8.83 2.70 3.20
C GLY A 220 9.65 1.89 4.21
N ARG A 221 9.78 2.35 5.46
CA ARG A 221 10.45 1.60 6.56
C ARG A 221 9.66 0.38 7.01
N ASP A 222 8.34 0.51 7.15
CA ASP A 222 7.48 -0.60 7.61
C ASP A 222 7.28 -1.66 6.53
N VAL A 223 7.55 -1.32 5.26
CA VAL A 223 7.55 -2.26 4.13
C VAL A 223 8.97 -2.73 3.76
N HIS A 224 10.04 -2.04 4.18
CA HIS A 224 11.45 -2.36 3.88
C HIS A 224 12.35 -2.27 5.12
N VAL A 225 12.27 -3.27 5.99
CA VAL A 225 13.48 -3.89 6.51
C VAL A 225 14.14 -4.63 5.35
N SER A 226 14.79 -3.92 4.42
CA SER A 226 15.76 -4.50 3.48
C SER A 226 16.47 -3.46 2.60
N SER A 227 17.81 -3.54 2.63
CA SER A 227 18.82 -2.70 1.95
C SER A 227 19.16 -3.26 0.54
N PRO A 228 20.04 -2.65 -0.27
CA PRO A 228 20.22 -2.88 -1.72
C PRO A 228 20.93 -4.19 -2.10
N GLY A 229 20.35 -5.31 -1.66
CA GLY A 229 20.32 -6.60 -2.34
C GLY A 229 18.89 -7.02 -2.66
N ASN A 230 17.94 -6.07 -2.58
CA ASN A 230 16.53 -6.38 -2.39
C ASN A 230 15.77 -6.77 -3.65
N ASP A 231 16.17 -6.34 -4.84
CA ASP A 231 15.48 -6.80 -6.07
C ASP A 231 15.82 -8.26 -6.36
N ALA A 232 17.08 -8.65 -6.18
CA ALA A 232 17.51 -10.04 -6.30
C ALA A 232 16.95 -10.90 -5.16
N ALA A 233 16.93 -10.39 -3.92
CA ALA A 233 16.34 -11.10 -2.79
C ALA A 233 14.81 -11.23 -2.94
N ALA A 234 14.11 -10.16 -3.33
CA ALA A 234 12.67 -10.19 -3.55
C ALA A 234 12.31 -11.10 -4.71
N LEU A 235 13.04 -11.05 -5.83
CA LEU A 235 12.85 -11.97 -6.95
C LEU A 235 13.19 -13.41 -6.56
N ALA A 236 14.24 -13.64 -5.77
CA ALA A 236 14.59 -14.97 -5.28
C ALA A 236 13.55 -15.52 -4.30
N PHE A 237 13.03 -14.69 -3.39
CA PHE A 237 11.95 -15.07 -2.49
C PHE A 237 10.63 -15.27 -3.24
N ASP A 238 10.30 -14.43 -4.22
CA ASP A 238 9.12 -14.61 -5.07
C ASP A 238 9.19 -15.95 -5.82
N ARG A 239 10.33 -16.25 -6.45
CA ARG A 239 10.55 -17.55 -7.10
C ARG A 239 10.49 -18.72 -6.09
N LEU A 240 11.08 -18.55 -4.91
CA LEU A 240 11.01 -19.56 -3.86
C LEU A 240 9.57 -19.78 -3.38
N ASP A 241 8.78 -18.72 -3.20
CA ASP A 241 7.37 -18.78 -2.79
C ASP A 241 6.53 -19.54 -3.83
N HIS A 242 6.92 -19.52 -5.11
CA HIS A 242 6.36 -20.34 -6.20
C HIS A 242 7.03 -21.73 -6.35
N GLY A 243 7.90 -22.13 -5.43
CA GLY A 243 8.47 -23.48 -5.33
C GLY A 243 9.79 -23.71 -6.08
N ASP A 244 10.39 -22.67 -6.66
CA ASP A 244 11.64 -22.78 -7.41
C ASP A 244 12.86 -22.84 -6.47
N LEU A 245 13.47 -24.02 -6.32
CA LEU A 245 14.67 -24.20 -5.49
C LEU A 245 15.97 -23.73 -6.13
N THR A 246 15.99 -23.44 -7.42
CA THR A 246 17.23 -23.03 -8.10
C THR A 246 17.77 -21.71 -7.55
N VAL A 247 16.94 -20.98 -6.78
CA VAL A 247 17.28 -19.74 -6.09
C VAL A 247 17.96 -19.95 -4.74
N LEU A 248 17.98 -21.16 -4.16
CA LEU A 248 18.62 -21.40 -2.85
C LEU A 248 20.12 -21.00 -2.83
N PRO A 249 20.94 -21.29 -3.86
CA PRO A 249 22.32 -20.79 -3.90
C PRO A 249 22.40 -19.25 -3.90
N VAL A 250 21.45 -18.58 -4.58
CA VAL A 250 21.34 -17.11 -4.63
C VAL A 250 20.99 -16.56 -3.25
N LEU A 251 20.01 -17.15 -2.56
CA LEU A 251 19.64 -16.77 -1.19
C LEU A 251 20.79 -17.03 -0.20
N GLY A 252 21.53 -18.12 -0.38
CA GLY A 252 22.74 -18.41 0.41
C GLY A 252 23.85 -17.39 0.17
N GLN A 253 24.02 -16.92 -1.07
CA GLN A 253 24.96 -15.85 -1.40
C GLN A 253 24.53 -14.51 -0.82
N LEU A 254 23.25 -14.14 -0.95
CA LEU A 254 22.67 -12.95 -0.33
C LEU A 254 22.86 -12.96 1.20
N ALA A 255 22.69 -14.12 1.83
CA ALA A 255 22.95 -14.28 3.26
C ALA A 255 24.44 -14.15 3.61
N ARG A 256 25.38 -14.50 2.72
CA ARG A 256 26.82 -14.25 2.95
C ARG A 256 27.17 -12.77 2.78
N ASP A 257 26.57 -12.13 1.78
CA ASP A 257 26.84 -10.74 1.42
C ASP A 257 26.13 -9.74 2.35
N ALA A 258 25.18 -10.21 3.15
CA ALA A 258 24.48 -9.40 4.14
C ALA A 258 25.44 -8.85 5.23
N PRO A 259 25.52 -7.52 5.40
CA PRO A 259 26.56 -6.89 6.22
C PRO A 259 26.45 -7.19 7.72
N THR A 260 25.24 -7.41 8.25
CA THR A 260 25.03 -7.71 9.68
C THR A 260 24.59 -9.14 9.92
N SER A 261 24.99 -9.73 11.06
CA SER A 261 24.56 -11.07 11.48
C SER A 261 23.04 -11.21 11.58
N GLU A 262 22.37 -10.12 11.96
CA GLU A 262 20.91 -10.00 11.99
C GLU A 262 20.31 -10.14 10.60
N GLN A 263 20.82 -9.43 9.60
CA GLN A 263 20.36 -9.53 8.21
C GLN A 263 20.59 -10.93 7.63
N ARG A 264 21.70 -11.59 7.98
CA ARG A 264 21.94 -13.00 7.63
C ARG A 264 20.87 -13.91 8.24
N GLY A 265 20.57 -13.69 9.52
CA GLY A 265 19.51 -14.40 10.24
C GLY A 265 18.13 -14.24 9.60
N VAL A 266 17.78 -13.04 9.13
CA VAL A 266 16.50 -12.77 8.45
C VAL A 266 16.38 -13.54 7.14
N VAL A 267 17.41 -13.52 6.28
CA VAL A 267 17.41 -14.28 5.01
C VAL A 267 17.26 -15.77 5.29
N LYS A 268 18.00 -16.28 6.29
CA LYS A 268 17.93 -17.67 6.72
C LYS A 268 16.54 -18.06 7.25
N SER A 269 15.97 -17.27 8.17
CA SER A 269 14.64 -17.50 8.75
C SER A 269 13.57 -17.55 7.66
N ARG A 270 13.53 -16.54 6.79
CA ARG A 270 12.53 -16.45 5.72
C ARG A 270 12.63 -17.63 4.75
N THR A 271 13.85 -18.04 4.39
CA THR A 271 14.07 -19.20 3.51
C THR A 271 13.55 -20.48 4.16
N VAL A 272 13.88 -20.73 5.43
CA VAL A 272 13.44 -21.92 6.17
C VAL A 272 11.92 -21.93 6.34
N GLU A 273 11.32 -20.81 6.75
CA GLU A 273 9.87 -20.71 6.93
C GLU A 273 9.10 -20.97 5.63
N THR A 274 9.57 -20.43 4.49
CA THR A 274 8.92 -20.70 3.19
C THR A 274 9.03 -22.17 2.80
N LEU A 275 10.19 -22.80 2.94
CA LEU A 275 10.36 -24.22 2.67
C LEU A 275 9.48 -25.09 3.57
N VAL A 276 9.41 -24.76 4.86
CA VAL A 276 8.57 -25.46 5.83
C VAL A 276 7.08 -25.32 5.49
N ARG A 277 6.61 -24.13 5.10
CA ARG A 277 5.22 -23.92 4.62
C ARG A 277 4.88 -24.76 3.39
N GLN A 278 5.86 -25.01 2.53
CA GLN A 278 5.72 -25.85 1.33
C GLN A 278 5.89 -27.36 1.61
N GLY A 279 6.11 -27.76 2.87
CA GLY A 279 6.34 -29.17 3.24
C GLY A 279 7.74 -29.69 2.88
N ARG A 280 8.70 -28.80 2.60
CA ARG A 280 10.06 -29.11 2.12
C ARG A 280 11.07 -29.12 3.26
N THR A 281 10.84 -29.99 4.23
CA THR A 281 11.60 -30.02 5.49
C THR A 281 13.06 -30.46 5.30
N ALA A 282 13.33 -31.36 4.36
CA ALA A 282 14.70 -31.79 4.03
C ALA A 282 15.56 -30.62 3.53
N GLU A 283 15.03 -29.79 2.62
CA GLU A 283 15.70 -28.60 2.13
C GLU A 283 15.82 -27.53 3.23
N ALA A 284 14.77 -27.36 4.04
CA ALA A 284 14.80 -26.46 5.20
C ALA A 284 15.93 -26.83 6.17
N ARG A 285 16.11 -28.13 6.45
CA ARG A 285 17.20 -28.66 7.29
C ARG A 285 18.57 -28.43 6.68
N SER A 286 18.69 -28.62 5.36
CA SER A 286 19.93 -28.27 4.64
C SER A 286 20.27 -26.78 4.78
N VAL A 287 19.27 -25.89 4.65
CA VAL A 287 19.43 -24.44 4.85
C VAL A 287 19.86 -24.15 6.29
N LEU A 288 19.25 -24.78 7.30
CA LEU A 288 19.64 -24.59 8.70
C LEU A 288 21.11 -24.95 8.97
N ASN A 289 21.61 -26.03 8.36
CA ASN A 289 22.96 -26.51 8.60
C ASN A 289 24.04 -25.76 7.80
N SER A 290 23.68 -25.20 6.64
CA SER A 290 24.66 -24.67 5.67
C SER A 290 24.59 -23.16 5.43
N PHE A 291 23.47 -22.50 5.74
CA PHE A 291 23.35 -21.05 5.50
C PHE A 291 24.07 -20.25 6.59
N PRO A 292 24.78 -19.17 6.21
CA PRO A 292 25.48 -18.31 7.16
C PRO A 292 24.47 -17.54 8.05
N GLY A 293 24.91 -17.17 9.26
CA GLY A 293 24.10 -16.41 10.21
C GLY A 293 23.78 -17.18 11.49
N GLN A 294 23.45 -16.45 12.56
CA GLN A 294 22.96 -17.08 13.79
C GLN A 294 21.63 -17.76 13.50
N THR A 295 21.49 -18.99 13.98
CA THR A 295 20.28 -19.78 13.78
C THR A 295 19.52 -19.81 15.08
N ALA A 296 18.29 -19.29 15.08
CA ALA A 296 17.43 -19.38 16.24
C ALA A 296 17.12 -20.86 16.51
N ALA A 297 17.23 -21.29 17.77
CA ALA A 297 16.86 -22.66 18.17
C ALA A 297 15.40 -22.99 17.82
N SER A 298 14.53 -21.98 17.81
CA SER A 298 13.13 -22.10 17.40
C SER A 298 12.94 -22.47 15.93
N LEU A 299 13.90 -22.20 15.03
CA LEU A 299 13.84 -22.66 13.64
C LEU A 299 14.11 -24.16 13.50
N TYR A 300 15.05 -24.72 14.27
CA TYR A 300 15.26 -26.17 14.32
C TYR A 300 14.01 -26.86 14.87
N ALA A 301 13.50 -26.36 15.99
CA ALA A 301 12.29 -26.90 16.60
C ALA A 301 11.06 -26.80 15.66
N LEU A 302 10.96 -25.76 14.84
CA LEU A 302 9.94 -25.65 13.79
C LEU A 302 10.08 -26.75 12.74
N VAL A 303 11.28 -26.97 12.19
CA VAL A 303 11.50 -28.03 11.20
C VAL A 303 11.22 -29.41 11.81
N ASP A 304 11.73 -29.67 13.02
CA ASP A 304 11.48 -30.90 13.77
C ASP A 304 9.97 -31.13 13.99
N THR A 305 9.23 -30.06 14.32
CA THR A 305 7.76 -30.11 14.48
C THR A 305 7.06 -30.55 13.20
N VAL A 306 7.40 -29.96 12.05
CA VAL A 306 6.73 -30.27 10.78
C VAL A 306 7.17 -31.63 10.23
N GLU A 307 8.37 -32.12 10.55
CA GLU A 307 8.80 -33.49 10.25
C GLU A 307 8.10 -34.55 11.12
N GLY A 308 7.36 -34.15 12.15
CA GLY A 308 6.71 -35.07 13.09
C GLY A 308 7.67 -35.67 14.11
N ALA A 309 8.79 -34.98 14.40
CA ALA A 309 9.72 -35.42 15.43
C ALA A 309 9.03 -35.47 16.81
N PRO A 310 9.31 -36.50 17.63
CA PRO A 310 8.81 -36.54 18.99
C PRO A 310 9.25 -35.27 19.74
N HIS A 311 8.31 -34.53 20.34
CA HIS A 311 8.54 -33.32 21.15
C HIS A 311 8.88 -32.02 20.40
N GLY A 312 8.74 -31.94 19.06
CA GLY A 312 9.02 -30.69 18.33
C GLY A 312 8.24 -29.47 18.86
N LEU A 313 6.92 -29.62 19.07
CA LEU A 313 6.08 -28.55 19.65
C LEU A 313 6.49 -28.21 21.09
N THR A 314 6.87 -29.22 21.89
CA THR A 314 7.36 -29.02 23.25
C THR A 314 8.63 -28.19 23.25
N MET A 315 9.55 -28.44 22.33
CA MET A 315 10.76 -27.62 22.16
C MET A 315 10.42 -26.18 21.77
N LEU A 316 9.45 -25.96 20.88
CA LEU A 316 8.98 -24.61 20.54
C LEU A 316 8.43 -23.87 21.77
N ASP A 317 7.61 -24.55 22.59
CA ASP A 317 7.02 -23.97 23.80
C ASP A 317 8.09 -23.67 24.87
N GLU A 318 9.10 -24.52 25.00
CA GLU A 318 10.26 -24.26 25.87
C GLU A 318 11.06 -23.03 25.40
N GLN A 319 11.32 -22.90 24.08
CA GLN A 319 12.02 -21.74 23.53
C GLN A 319 11.21 -20.46 23.73
N LEU A 320 9.90 -20.53 23.53
CA LEU A 320 8.99 -19.42 23.71
C LEU A 320 8.96 -18.94 25.17
N SER A 321 8.99 -19.88 26.12
CA SER A 321 9.03 -19.58 27.55
C SER A 321 10.35 -18.91 27.99
N ARG A 322 11.45 -19.13 27.26
CA ARG A 322 12.78 -18.55 27.57
C ARG A 322 13.01 -17.17 26.97
N THR A 323 12.61 -16.98 25.72
CA THR A 323 12.92 -15.78 24.94
C THR A 323 11.76 -14.79 24.89
N ALA A 324 10.54 -15.31 24.73
CA ALA A 324 9.31 -14.55 24.59
C ALA A 324 9.40 -13.37 23.60
N ASP A 325 9.99 -13.63 22.43
CA ASP A 325 10.08 -12.68 21.31
C ASP A 325 9.11 -13.03 20.17
N VAL A 326 8.91 -12.08 19.25
CA VAL A 326 7.98 -12.22 18.11
C VAL A 326 8.41 -13.35 17.17
N ALA A 327 9.71 -13.57 16.98
CA ALA A 327 10.22 -14.60 16.06
C ALA A 327 9.92 -16.01 16.58
N THR A 328 10.14 -16.25 17.86
CA THR A 328 9.86 -17.53 18.51
C THR A 328 8.36 -17.77 18.63
N ALA A 329 7.57 -16.73 18.91
CA ALA A 329 6.11 -16.80 18.87
C ALA A 329 5.60 -17.18 17.46
N ARG A 330 6.18 -16.57 16.42
CA ARG A 330 5.88 -16.92 15.01
C ARG A 330 6.14 -18.39 14.74
N HIS A 331 7.29 -18.93 15.14
CA HIS A 331 7.60 -20.36 14.94
C HIS A 331 6.67 -21.28 15.72
N ALA A 332 6.32 -20.93 16.97
CA ALA A 332 5.39 -21.71 17.79
C ALA A 332 3.96 -21.73 17.22
N ILE A 333 3.50 -20.61 16.65
CA ILE A 333 2.19 -20.50 15.99
C ILE A 333 2.21 -21.24 14.64
N LEU A 334 3.24 -21.02 13.82
CA LEU A 334 3.38 -21.67 12.52
C LEU A 334 3.48 -23.19 12.67
N GLY A 335 4.25 -23.69 13.64
CA GLY A 335 4.35 -25.12 13.93
C GLY A 335 3.00 -25.75 14.25
N ARG A 336 2.14 -25.07 15.01
CA ARG A 336 0.77 -25.53 15.30
C ARG A 336 -0.12 -25.54 14.06
N VAL A 337 -0.11 -24.47 13.26
CA VAL A 337 -0.92 -24.40 12.03
C VAL A 337 -0.50 -25.48 11.03
N LEU A 338 0.80 -25.73 10.88
CA LEU A 338 1.31 -26.73 9.93
C LEU A 338 1.14 -28.18 10.40
N THR A 339 0.86 -28.40 11.68
CA THR A 339 0.63 -29.74 12.27
C THR A 339 -0.83 -29.98 12.66
N ASN A 340 -1.78 -29.24 12.06
CA ASN A 340 -3.22 -29.37 12.28
C ASN A 340 -3.65 -29.15 13.74
N ARG A 341 -2.97 -28.22 14.43
CA ARG A 341 -3.26 -27.78 15.80
C ARG A 341 -3.58 -26.28 15.83
N ALA A 342 -4.16 -25.75 14.74
CA ALA A 342 -4.49 -24.33 14.61
C ALA A 342 -5.43 -23.85 15.73
N GLY A 343 -6.33 -24.70 16.24
CA GLY A 343 -7.22 -24.40 17.37
C GLY A 343 -6.52 -24.04 18.69
N GLU A 344 -5.22 -24.31 18.83
CA GLU A 344 -4.43 -23.91 20.00
C GLU A 344 -3.88 -22.49 19.92
N VAL A 345 -3.84 -21.91 18.71
CA VAL A 345 -3.27 -20.58 18.46
C VAL A 345 -3.94 -19.52 19.34
N PRO A 346 -5.27 -19.51 19.54
CA PRO A 346 -5.89 -18.49 20.37
C PRO A 346 -5.51 -18.54 21.85
N GLY A 347 -5.45 -19.75 22.43
CA GLY A 347 -5.01 -19.94 23.80
C GLY A 347 -3.54 -19.51 23.96
N LEU A 348 -2.67 -19.97 23.05
CA LEU A 348 -1.26 -19.62 23.05
C LEU A 348 -1.04 -18.11 22.98
N PHE A 349 -1.66 -17.44 22.00
CA PHE A 349 -1.46 -16.01 21.78
C PHE A 349 -1.92 -15.16 22.97
N THR A 350 -3.00 -15.55 23.63
CA THR A 350 -3.50 -14.86 24.83
C THR A 350 -2.53 -15.01 26.00
N ALA A 351 -1.81 -16.13 26.10
CA ALA A 351 -0.80 -16.36 27.13
C ALA A 351 0.53 -15.63 26.84
N LEU A 352 0.78 -15.20 25.60
CA LEU A 352 2.01 -14.48 25.24
C LEU A 352 2.11 -13.11 25.95
N PRO A 353 3.31 -12.67 26.35
CA PRO A 353 3.51 -11.29 26.78
C PRO A 353 3.36 -10.32 25.60
N ALA A 354 3.04 -9.06 25.90
CA ALA A 354 2.78 -8.04 24.88
C ALA A 354 3.95 -7.87 23.87
N THR A 355 5.20 -8.07 24.31
CA THR A 355 6.41 -8.00 23.49
C THR A 355 6.52 -9.09 22.43
N ALA A 356 5.81 -10.21 22.62
CA ALA A 356 5.80 -11.35 21.69
C ALA A 356 4.56 -11.37 20.78
N ARG A 357 3.57 -10.50 21.05
CA ARG A 357 2.31 -10.45 20.30
C ARG A 357 2.47 -9.64 19.02
N SER A 358 2.08 -10.23 17.89
CA SER A 358 2.11 -9.58 16.58
C SER A 358 0.83 -9.88 15.81
N LEU A 359 0.16 -8.81 15.37
CA LEU A 359 -1.03 -8.89 14.51
C LEU A 359 -0.71 -9.61 13.18
N ASP A 360 0.45 -9.34 12.60
CA ASP A 360 0.87 -9.96 11.34
C ASP A 360 1.04 -11.47 11.46
N VAL A 361 1.54 -11.94 12.61
CA VAL A 361 1.66 -13.38 12.88
C VAL A 361 0.28 -14.04 12.97
N LEU A 362 -0.71 -13.39 13.59
CA LEU A 362 -2.07 -13.92 13.64
C LEU A 362 -2.78 -13.88 12.28
N ARG A 363 -2.62 -12.81 11.51
CA ARG A 363 -3.18 -12.71 10.14
C ARG A 363 -2.64 -13.83 9.26
N GLU A 364 -1.35 -14.07 9.33
CA GLU A 364 -0.71 -15.18 8.62
C GLU A 364 -1.25 -16.54 9.09
N ALA A 365 -1.39 -16.73 10.41
CA ALA A 365 -1.94 -17.97 10.97
C ALA A 365 -3.38 -18.22 10.51
N GLN A 366 -4.24 -17.18 10.50
CA GLN A 366 -5.60 -17.25 9.99
C GLN A 366 -5.63 -17.69 8.54
N TYR A 367 -4.84 -17.03 7.69
CA TYR A 367 -4.77 -17.33 6.26
C TYR A 367 -4.28 -18.75 6.00
N LEU A 368 -3.18 -19.16 6.64
CA LEU A 368 -2.60 -20.49 6.48
C LEU A 368 -3.55 -21.60 6.96
N ALA A 369 -4.19 -21.42 8.12
CA ALA A 369 -5.19 -22.38 8.61
C ALA A 369 -6.36 -22.51 7.62
N HIS A 370 -6.82 -21.39 7.05
CA HIS A 370 -7.91 -21.37 6.09
C HIS A 370 -7.59 -22.15 4.81
N ILE A 371 -6.45 -21.87 4.16
CA ILE A 371 -6.07 -22.54 2.90
C ILE A 371 -5.75 -24.02 3.10
N ARG A 372 -5.35 -24.41 4.31
CA ARG A 372 -5.11 -25.82 4.69
C ARG A 372 -6.38 -26.60 4.99
N GLY A 373 -7.52 -25.92 5.11
CA GLY A 373 -8.82 -26.55 5.38
C GLY A 373 -9.20 -26.59 6.86
N ASP A 374 -8.37 -26.06 7.76
CA ASP A 374 -8.68 -25.88 9.20
C ASP A 374 -9.62 -24.68 9.39
N VAL A 375 -10.71 -24.63 8.62
CA VAL A 375 -11.55 -23.44 8.42
C VAL A 375 -12.21 -22.95 9.71
N ARG A 376 -12.55 -23.86 10.63
CA ARG A 376 -13.12 -23.48 11.93
C ARG A 376 -12.09 -22.79 12.81
N ASP A 377 -10.87 -23.31 12.84
CA ASP A 377 -9.78 -22.73 13.64
C ASP A 377 -9.32 -21.40 13.04
N ALA A 378 -9.25 -21.31 11.70
CA ALA A 378 -9.00 -20.06 11.00
C ALA A 378 -10.02 -18.98 11.37
N ALA A 379 -11.30 -19.34 11.43
CA ALA A 379 -12.35 -18.42 11.85
C ALA A 379 -12.12 -17.92 13.29
N LEU A 380 -11.85 -18.83 14.24
CA LEU A 380 -11.56 -18.49 15.64
C LEU A 380 -10.33 -17.58 15.81
N ILE A 381 -9.25 -17.82 15.05
CA ILE A 381 -8.09 -16.92 15.00
C ILE A 381 -8.52 -15.53 14.52
N GLY A 382 -9.34 -15.47 13.48
CA GLY A 382 -9.92 -14.22 12.97
C GLY A 382 -10.76 -13.45 13.99
N GLU A 383 -11.60 -14.15 14.76
CA GLU A 383 -12.37 -13.53 15.84
C GLU A 383 -11.46 -12.92 16.91
N GLN A 384 -10.41 -13.66 17.29
CA GLN A 384 -9.45 -13.20 18.28
C GLN A 384 -8.67 -11.97 17.82
N ILE A 385 -8.30 -11.89 16.53
CA ILE A 385 -7.64 -10.69 15.97
C ILE A 385 -8.52 -9.47 16.23
N VAL A 386 -9.81 -9.55 15.91
CA VAL A 386 -10.75 -8.44 16.06
C VAL A 386 -10.99 -8.10 17.53
N GLN A 387 -11.01 -9.09 18.42
CA GLN A 387 -11.15 -8.88 19.86
C GLN A 387 -9.93 -8.17 20.46
N GLN A 388 -8.72 -8.55 20.06
CA GLN A 388 -7.49 -8.00 20.64
C GLN A 388 -7.03 -6.71 19.96
N TYR A 389 -7.39 -6.50 18.70
CA TYR A 389 -6.96 -5.37 17.88
C TYR A 389 -8.15 -4.63 17.24
N PRO A 390 -9.15 -4.14 18.00
CA PRO A 390 -10.38 -3.59 17.43
C PRO A 390 -10.19 -2.37 16.52
N GLN A 391 -9.10 -1.61 16.71
CA GLN A 391 -8.77 -0.43 15.90
C GLN A 391 -7.83 -0.73 14.72
N ALA A 392 -7.22 -1.92 14.69
CA ALA A 392 -6.24 -2.31 13.66
C ALA A 392 -6.68 -3.53 12.83
N ALA A 393 -7.70 -4.26 13.30
CA ALA A 393 -8.39 -5.27 12.53
C ALA A 393 -9.20 -4.60 11.42
N ASP A 394 -8.75 -4.81 10.20
CA ASP A 394 -9.35 -4.25 8.99
C ASP A 394 -10.56 -5.09 8.55
N ALA A 395 -11.38 -4.47 7.70
CA ALA A 395 -12.49 -5.10 6.98
C ALA A 395 -12.08 -6.45 6.34
N TRP A 396 -10.82 -6.58 5.91
CA TRP A 396 -10.26 -7.80 5.34
C TRP A 396 -10.21 -8.99 6.31
N VAL A 397 -9.74 -8.80 7.55
CA VAL A 397 -9.74 -9.87 8.57
C VAL A 397 -11.17 -10.34 8.82
N MET A 398 -12.12 -9.41 8.92
CA MET A 398 -13.53 -9.74 9.16
C MET A 398 -14.15 -10.50 7.98
N TYR A 399 -13.81 -10.12 6.75
CA TYR A 399 -14.21 -10.83 5.54
C TYR A 399 -13.64 -12.25 5.49
N ASN A 400 -12.34 -12.43 5.78
CA ASN A 400 -11.73 -13.77 5.82
C ASN A 400 -12.31 -14.63 6.96
N THR A 401 -12.66 -14.03 8.09
CA THR A 401 -13.38 -14.70 9.18
C THR A 401 -14.75 -15.17 8.70
N ALA A 402 -15.48 -14.35 7.94
CA ALA A 402 -16.76 -14.73 7.35
C ALA A 402 -16.61 -15.90 6.35
N CYS A 403 -15.62 -15.84 5.47
CA CYS A 403 -15.30 -16.92 4.52
C CYS A 403 -14.97 -18.23 5.23
N SER A 404 -14.20 -18.14 6.32
CA SER A 404 -13.84 -19.30 7.14
C SER A 404 -15.07 -19.92 7.83
N TRP A 405 -15.97 -19.11 8.38
CA TRP A 405 -17.24 -19.60 8.95
C TRP A 405 -18.18 -20.18 7.90
N ALA A 406 -18.25 -19.57 6.71
CA ALA A 406 -19.07 -20.06 5.61
C ALA A 406 -18.62 -21.45 5.14
N ARG A 407 -17.30 -21.64 4.93
CA ARG A 407 -16.73 -22.96 4.63
C ARG A 407 -16.89 -23.97 5.75
N ALA A 408 -16.89 -23.51 7.01
CA ALA A 408 -17.15 -24.36 8.17
C ALA A 408 -18.64 -24.75 8.30
N GLY A 409 -19.53 -24.19 7.48
CA GLY A 409 -20.97 -24.44 7.50
C GLY A 409 -21.75 -23.64 8.55
N ASP A 410 -21.09 -22.70 9.26
CA ASP A 410 -21.76 -21.82 10.23
C ASP A 410 -22.27 -20.56 9.52
N VAL A 411 -23.42 -20.70 8.88
CA VAL A 411 -24.07 -19.63 8.09
C VAL A 411 -24.37 -18.40 8.95
N GLU A 412 -24.76 -18.57 10.21
CA GLU A 412 -25.11 -17.46 11.09
C GLU A 412 -23.88 -16.61 11.44
N ARG A 413 -22.78 -17.25 11.85
CA ARG A 413 -21.53 -16.52 12.10
C ARG A 413 -20.94 -15.93 10.83
N ALA A 414 -21.07 -16.63 9.70
CA ALA A 414 -20.65 -16.11 8.41
C ALA A 414 -21.35 -14.79 8.09
N PHE A 415 -22.68 -14.73 8.19
CA PHE A 415 -23.41 -13.48 7.96
C PHE A 415 -23.10 -12.40 9.00
N MET A 416 -22.96 -12.76 10.29
CA MET A 416 -22.57 -11.81 11.33
C MET A 416 -21.24 -11.12 10.97
N TRP A 417 -20.23 -11.89 10.62
CA TRP A 417 -18.90 -11.38 10.26
C TRP A 417 -18.89 -10.65 8.92
N LEU A 418 -19.66 -11.11 7.95
CA LEU A 418 -19.77 -10.47 6.63
C LEU A 418 -20.44 -9.10 6.72
N ASN A 419 -21.53 -8.98 7.51
CA ASN A 419 -22.13 -7.68 7.81
C ASN A 419 -21.15 -6.76 8.53
N ARG A 420 -20.43 -7.28 9.53
CA ARG A 420 -19.42 -6.51 10.25
C ARG A 420 -18.28 -6.02 9.35
N ALA A 421 -17.86 -6.84 8.39
CA ALA A 421 -16.87 -6.46 7.39
C ALA A 421 -17.37 -5.31 6.52
N VAL A 422 -18.61 -5.40 6.02
CA VAL A 422 -19.27 -4.35 5.22
C VAL A 422 -19.44 -3.06 6.02
N ASP A 423 -19.92 -3.16 7.25
CA ASP A 423 -20.09 -2.01 8.15
C ASP A 423 -18.73 -1.36 8.49
N SER A 424 -17.65 -2.12 8.42
CA SER A 424 -16.27 -1.66 8.60
C SER A 424 -15.60 -1.19 7.29
N GLY A 425 -16.37 -1.07 6.20
CA GLY A 425 -15.92 -0.50 4.93
C GLY A 425 -15.53 -1.49 3.82
N TRP A 426 -15.73 -2.80 4.02
CA TRP A 426 -15.53 -3.78 2.95
C TRP A 426 -16.61 -3.62 1.85
N SER A 427 -16.23 -3.56 0.58
CA SER A 427 -17.17 -3.25 -0.51
C SER A 427 -16.86 -3.92 -1.87
N ASP A 428 -16.00 -4.94 -1.91
CA ASP A 428 -15.64 -5.61 -3.16
C ASP A 428 -16.75 -6.58 -3.64
N LEU A 429 -17.71 -6.04 -4.39
CA LEU A 429 -18.80 -6.80 -5.01
C LEU A 429 -18.33 -7.92 -5.94
N SER A 430 -17.20 -7.70 -6.64
CA SER A 430 -16.66 -8.68 -7.57
C SER A 430 -16.17 -9.90 -6.79
N GLN A 431 -15.39 -9.66 -5.74
CA GLN A 431 -14.92 -10.71 -4.84
C GLN A 431 -16.12 -11.41 -4.19
N LEU A 432 -17.07 -10.65 -3.62
CA LEU A 432 -18.26 -11.20 -2.97
C LEU A 432 -19.01 -12.22 -3.85
N SER A 433 -19.11 -11.91 -5.14
CA SER A 433 -19.89 -12.70 -6.10
C SER A 433 -19.14 -13.90 -6.68
N SER A 434 -17.81 -13.90 -6.64
CA SER A 434 -16.97 -14.97 -7.20
C SER A 434 -16.29 -15.85 -6.16
N ASP A 435 -16.33 -15.46 -4.88
CA ASP A 435 -15.65 -16.16 -3.80
C ASP A 435 -16.40 -17.46 -3.46
N HIS A 436 -15.76 -18.58 -3.78
CA HIS A 436 -16.35 -19.91 -3.59
C HIS A 436 -16.42 -20.30 -2.11
N ASP A 437 -15.68 -19.62 -1.24
CA ASP A 437 -15.75 -19.84 0.20
C ASP A 437 -17.12 -19.42 0.76
N LEU A 438 -17.79 -18.49 0.08
CA LEU A 438 -19.13 -18.01 0.39
C LEU A 438 -20.23 -18.75 -0.36
N ALA A 439 -19.92 -19.81 -1.12
CA ALA A 439 -20.89 -20.53 -1.93
C ALA A 439 -22.09 -21.05 -1.12
N ALA A 440 -21.87 -21.41 0.15
CA ALA A 440 -22.93 -21.82 1.08
C ALA A 440 -23.96 -20.71 1.35
N LEU A 441 -23.62 -19.45 1.13
CA LEU A 441 -24.47 -18.28 1.39
C LEU A 441 -25.24 -17.82 0.16
N TRP A 442 -24.84 -18.21 -1.05
CA TRP A 442 -25.34 -17.59 -2.30
C TRP A 442 -26.85 -17.71 -2.52
N ASN A 443 -27.47 -18.76 -1.99
CA ASN A 443 -28.92 -18.99 -2.11
C ASN A 443 -29.73 -18.43 -0.91
N ASP A 444 -29.05 -17.86 0.09
CA ASP A 444 -29.72 -17.28 1.26
C ASP A 444 -30.23 -15.86 0.94
N PRO A 445 -31.49 -15.51 1.24
CA PRO A 445 -32.04 -14.17 0.98
C PRO A 445 -31.20 -13.02 1.57
N ARG A 446 -30.52 -13.25 2.71
CA ARG A 446 -29.65 -12.24 3.35
C ARG A 446 -28.44 -11.91 2.48
N PHE A 447 -27.95 -12.84 1.67
CA PHE A 447 -26.83 -12.60 0.76
C PHE A 447 -27.22 -11.65 -0.36
N HIS A 448 -28.42 -11.81 -0.93
CA HIS A 448 -28.96 -10.89 -1.92
C HIS A 448 -29.20 -9.49 -1.35
N GLN A 449 -29.69 -9.39 -0.11
CA GLN A 449 -29.84 -8.10 0.58
C GLN A 449 -28.50 -7.43 0.82
N LEU A 450 -27.48 -8.19 1.21
CA LEU A 450 -26.13 -7.67 1.41
C LEU A 450 -25.52 -7.15 0.10
N ARG A 451 -25.69 -7.89 -1.00
CA ARG A 451 -25.25 -7.44 -2.33
C ARG A 451 -25.93 -6.15 -2.77
N ALA A 452 -27.25 -6.06 -2.56
CA ALA A 452 -28.00 -4.84 -2.86
C ALA A 452 -27.50 -3.62 -2.07
N ARG A 453 -27.12 -3.80 -0.78
CA ARG A 453 -26.50 -2.75 0.04
C ARG A 453 -25.18 -2.23 -0.53
N LEU A 454 -24.45 -3.08 -1.25
CA LEU A 454 -23.17 -2.74 -1.88
C LEU A 454 -23.32 -2.22 -3.32
N GLY A 455 -24.55 -2.17 -3.87
CA GLY A 455 -24.85 -1.65 -5.20
C GLY A 455 -24.85 -2.70 -6.32
N GLY A 456 -25.04 -3.99 -6.01
CA GLY A 456 -25.04 -5.09 -6.99
C GLY A 456 -26.20 -6.06 -6.90
#